data_AF-A0A644WU96-F1
#
_entry.id   AF-A0A644WU96-F1
#
_cell.length_a   1.000
_cell.length_b   1.000
_cell.length_c   1.000
_cell.angle_alpha   90.00
_cell.angle_beta   90.00
_cell.angle_gamma   90.00
#
_symmetry.space_group_name_H-M   'P 1'
#
loop_
_entity.id
_entity.type
_entity.pdbx_description
1 polymer ?
#
loop_
_entity_poly.entity_id
_entity_poly.type
_entity_poly.pdbx_seq_one_letter_code
_entity_poly.pdbx_strand_id
1 'polypeptide(L)' 'MQYASSVEQVLTGSQVCFIFTDWPEIRSLSPSVFKQLMRTPLVYDGRNLFNPRAMLEAGVEYYSIGR' A
#
# COMPACT_ATOMS: atom_id res chain seq x y z
N MET A 1 19.05 1.44 -8.64
CA MET A 1 18.11 1.05 -7.58
C MET A 1 17.99 2.22 -6.62
N GLN A 2 16.78 2.70 -6.34
CA GLN A 2 16.54 3.79 -5.40
C GLN A 2 15.98 3.21 -4.10
N TYR A 3 16.47 3.73 -2.98
CA TYR A 3 15.96 3.40 -1.66
C TYR A 3 15.46 4.67 -1.02
N ALA A 4 14.48 4.54 -0.13
CA ALA A 4 13.93 5.64 0.63
C ALA A 4 14.01 5.31 2.12
N SER A 5 13.99 6.35 2.95
CA SER A 5 14.08 6.19 4.41
C SER A 5 12.72 6.00 5.08
N SER A 6 11.61 6.11 4.35
CA SER A 6 10.26 5.92 4.87
C SER A 6 9.30 5.37 3.81
N VAL A 7 8.17 4.82 4.25
CA VAL A 7 7.16 4.26 3.34
C VAL A 7 6.50 5.37 2.51
N GLU A 8 6.26 6.54 3.10
CA GLU A 8 5.63 7.68 2.43
C GLU A 8 6.47 8.17 1.24
N GLN A 9 7.79 8.19 1.40
CA GLN A 9 8.70 8.56 0.31
C GLN A 9 8.63 7.54 -0.85
N VAL A 10 8.52 6.24 -0.55
CA VAL A 10 8.34 5.20 -1.59
C VAL A 10 6.99 5.37 -2.30
N LEU A 11 5.93 5.66 -1.55
CA LEU A 11 4.58 5.76 -2.09
C LEU A 11 4.37 7.02 -2.93
N THR A 12 5.04 8.12 -2.60
CA THR A 12 4.85 9.42 -3.24
C THR A 12 5.09 9.37 -4.75
N GLY A 13 4.04 9.64 -5.54
CA GLY A 13 4.10 9.63 -7.01
C GLY A 13 4.19 8.24 -7.65
N SER A 14 4.20 7.17 -6.86
CA SER A 14 4.22 5.80 -7.36
C SER A 14 2.90 5.43 -8.04
N GLN A 15 2.95 4.45 -8.94
CA GLN A 15 1.78 3.93 -9.67
C GLN A 15 1.30 2.58 -9.14
N VAL A 16 2.21 1.80 -8.54
CA VAL A 16 1.93 0.46 -8.02
C VAL A 16 2.77 0.25 -6.76
N CYS A 17 2.17 -0.35 -5.73
CA CYS A 17 2.85 -0.77 -4.51
C CYS A 17 2.78 -2.29 -4.36
N PHE A 18 3.90 -2.92 -4.01
CA PHE A 18 3.98 -4.34 -3.69
C PHE A 18 4.43 -4.51 -2.24
N ILE A 19 3.69 -5.30 -1.47
CA ILE A 19 3.99 -5.58 -0.06
C ILE A 19 4.48 -7.02 0.06
N PHE A 20 5.76 -7.18 0.40
CA PHE A 20 6.42 -8.47 0.57
C PHE A 20 6.79 -8.79 2.02
N THR A 21 6.73 -7.81 2.90
CA THR A 21 7.05 -7.96 4.33
C THR A 21 5.96 -7.32 5.16
N ASP A 22 5.83 -7.77 6.41
CA ASP A 22 4.74 -7.41 7.30
C ASP A 22 5.18 -6.49 8.44
N TRP A 23 6.08 -5.57 8.11
CA TRP A 23 6.72 -4.67 9.06
C TRP A 23 5.69 -3.75 9.74
N PRO A 24 5.87 -3.41 11.04
CA PRO A 24 4.93 -2.58 11.79
C PRO A 24 4.58 -1.25 11.12
N GLU A 25 5.56 -0.62 10.45
CA GLU A 25 5.42 0.65 9.75
C GLU A 25 4.49 0.56 8.53
N ILE A 26 4.38 -0.62 7.91
CA ILE A 26 3.44 -0.88 6.82
C ILE A 26 2.06 -1.16 7.42
N ARG A 27 2.00 -1.99 8.46
CA ARG A 27 0.74 -2.37 9.13
C ARG A 27 0.02 -1.17 9.76
N SER A 28 0.74 -0.16 10.20
CA SER A 28 0.18 1.04 10.83
C SER A 28 -0.39 2.06 9.84
N LEU A 29 -0.21 1.87 8.53
CA LEU A 29 -0.74 2.78 7.53
C LEU A 29 -2.26 2.73 7.48
N SER A 30 -2.89 3.90 7.40
CA SER A 30 -4.28 3.99 6.98
C SER A 30 -4.39 3.74 5.47
N PRO A 31 -5.41 3.01 4.99
CA PRO A 31 -5.72 2.89 3.56
C PRO A 31 -5.73 4.22 2.80
N SER A 32 -6.17 5.31 3.45
CA SER A 32 -6.19 6.65 2.85
C SER A 32 -4.80 7.17 2.42
N VAL A 33 -3.72 6.70 3.05
CA VAL A 33 -2.35 7.14 2.74
C VAL A 33 -1.96 6.75 1.32
N PHE A 34 -2.31 5.54 0.88
CA PHE A 34 -2.06 5.09 -0.49
C PHE A 34 -2.75 6.00 -1.50
N LYS A 35 -4.01 6.37 -1.23
CA LYS A 35 -4.77 7.28 -2.09
C LYS A 35 -4.18 8.69 -2.16
N GLN A 36 -3.66 9.19 -1.04
CA GLN A 36 -3.08 10.53 -0.95
C GLN A 36 -1.71 10.64 -1.62
N LEU A 37 -0.88 9.62 -1.51
CA LEU A 37 0.53 9.69 -1.93
C LEU A 37 0.76 9.11 -3.33
N MET A 38 0.03 8.08 -3.72
CA MET A 38 0.24 7.42 -5.01
C MET A 38 -0.47 8.17 -6.13
N ARG A 39 0.17 8.23 -7.31
CA ARG A 39 -0.47 8.73 -8.54
C ARG A 39 -1.59 7.81 -8.99
N THR A 40 -1.40 6.51 -8.81
CA THR A 40 -2.41 5.48 -9.04
C THR A 40 -2.38 4.56 -7.83
N PRO A 41 -3.45 4.51 -7.01
CA PRO A 41 -3.44 3.79 -5.75
C PRO A 41 -3.73 2.30 -6.00
N LEU A 42 -2.79 1.62 -6.65
CA LEU A 42 -2.84 0.19 -6.95
C LEU A 42 -1.88 -0.57 -6.04
N VAL A 43 -2.42 -1.44 -5.18
CA VAL A 43 -1.66 -2.14 -4.15
C VAL A 43 -1.83 -3.65 -4.30
N TYR A 44 -0.71 -4.36 -4.41
CA TYR A 44 -0.63 -5.81 -4.33
C TYR A 44 -0.02 -6.22 -3.00
N ASP A 45 -0.78 -6.98 -2.23
CA ASP A 45 -0.40 -7.38 -0.88
C ASP A 45 -0.24 -8.88 -0.77
N GLY A 46 1.02 -9.33 -0.72
CA GLY A 46 1.38 -10.73 -0.50
C GLY A 46 1.36 -11.16 0.96
N ARG A 47 1.05 -10.24 1.87
CA ARG A 47 1.06 -10.47 3.32
C ARG A 47 -0.33 -10.34 3.95
N ASN A 48 -1.33 -9.91 3.17
CA ASN A 48 -2.73 -9.76 3.57
C ASN A 48 -2.89 -8.88 4.82
N LEU A 49 -2.17 -7.76 4.86
CA LEU A 49 -2.12 -6.82 5.99
C LEU A 49 -3.40 -6.00 6.13
N PHE A 50 -4.03 -5.68 5.01
CA PHE A 50 -5.18 -4.76 4.98
C PHE A 50 -6.50 -5.48 4.73
N ASN A 51 -7.58 -4.86 5.20
CA ASN A 51 -8.93 -5.31 4.89
C ASN A 51 -9.32 -4.83 3.47
N PRO A 52 -9.71 -5.73 2.54
CA PRO A 52 -10.04 -5.34 1.17
C PRO A 52 -11.18 -4.31 1.08
N ARG A 53 -12.17 -4.40 1.96
CA ARG A 53 -13.30 -3.45 1.99
C ARG A 53 -12.85 -2.06 2.41
N ALA A 54 -12.01 -1.96 3.44
CA ALA A 54 -11.47 -0.67 3.89
C ALA A 54 -10.58 -0.02 2.82
N MET A 55 -9.81 -0.82 2.06
CA MET A 55 -9.02 -0.33 0.93
C MET A 55 -9.90 0.21 -0.20
N LEU A 56 -10.95 -0.53 -0.56
CA LEU A 56 -11.92 -0.11 -1.56
C LEU A 56 -12.65 1.18 -1.14
N GLU A 57 -13.11 1.26 0.10
CA GLU A 57 -13.80 2.45 0.65
C GLU A 57 -12.86 3.68 0.67
N ALA A 58 -11.55 3.48 0.84
CA ALA A 58 -10.54 4.54 0.73
C ALA A 58 -10.16 4.90 -0.73
N GLY A 59 -10.74 4.23 -1.73
CA GLY A 59 -10.46 4.47 -3.15
C GLY A 59 -9.13 3.88 -3.63
N VAL A 60 -8.67 2.81 -2.98
CA VAL A 60 -7.45 2.06 -3.33
C VAL A 60 -7.84 0.77 -4.03
N GLU A 61 -7.29 0.55 -5.21
CA GLU A 61 -7.40 -0.73 -5.91
C GLU A 61 -6.45 -1.72 -5.23
N TYR A 62 -7.01 -2.73 -4.57
CA TYR A 62 -6.26 -3.61 -3.68
C TYR A 62 -6.44 -5.08 -4.05
N TYR A 63 -5.32 -5.78 -4.21
CA TYR A 63 -5.27 -7.20 -4.53
C TYR A 63 -4.54 -7.96 -3.42
N SER A 64 -5.29 -8.83 -2.76
CA SER A 64 -4.79 -9.78 -1.75
C SER A 64 -4.30 -11.04 -2.47
N ILE A 65 -3.02 -11.35 -2.35
CA ILE A 65 -2.43 -12.52 -3.02
C ILE A 65 -2.51 -13.74 -2.09
N GLY A 66 -3.09 -14.83 -2.59
CA GLY A 66 -3.15 -16.12 -1.87
C GLY A 66 -4.21 -16.19 -0.77
N ARG A 67 -5.30 -15.43 -0.90
CA ARG A 67 -6.48 -15.46 -0.02
C ARG A 67 -7.67 -16.14 -0.67
#